data_AF-A0A939SDC6-F1
#
_entry.id   AF-A0A939SDC6-F1
#
_cell.length_a   1.000
_cell.length_b   1.000
_cell.length_c   1.000
_cell.angle_alpha   90.00
_cell.angle_beta   90.00
_cell.angle_gamma   90.00
#
_symmetry.space_group_name_H-M   'P 1'
#
loop_
_entity.id
_entity.type
_entity.pdbx_description
1 polymer ?
#
loop_
_entity_poly.entity_id
_entity_poly.type
_entity_poly.pdbx_seq_one_letter_code
_entity_poly.pdbx_strand_id
1 'polypeptide(L)'
;MSTNYDELAARAERGELSVKPGTVRRGAAAADDAQRSLMEAAGATNADELTRIVLGRPSVGAKAGASPVVRARVPQALKDRVAALAEREHRKESDVVRDALAAYVEVRAAS
;
A
#
# COMPACT_ATOMS: atom_id res chain seq x y z
N MET A 1 -26.88 28.61 -17.08
CA MET A 1 -25.80 28.54 -16.07
C MET A 1 -24.59 27.97 -16.77
N SER A 2 -23.55 28.78 -16.99
CA SER A 2 -22.27 28.26 -17.45
C SER A 2 -21.47 27.85 -16.21
N THR A 3 -21.16 26.57 -16.08
CA THR A 3 -20.31 26.10 -14.98
C THR A 3 -18.89 26.58 -15.25
N ASN A 4 -18.40 27.53 -14.44
CA ASN A 4 -17.03 28.00 -14.53
C ASN A 4 -16.09 26.92 -13.97
N TYR A 5 -15.57 26.07 -14.85
CA TYR A 5 -14.71 24.94 -14.47
C TYR A 5 -13.37 25.40 -13.88
N ASP A 6 -12.85 26.57 -14.29
CA ASP A 6 -11.59 27.10 -13.78
C ASP A 6 -11.73 27.54 -12.31
N GLU A 7 -12.84 28.20 -11.98
CA GLU A 7 -13.16 28.57 -10.60
C GLU A 7 -13.43 27.34 -9.72
N LEU A 8 -14.09 26.31 -10.28
CA LEU A 8 -14.32 25.05 -9.59
C LEU A 8 -12.99 24.33 -9.30
N ALA A 9 -12.08 24.27 -10.26
CA ALA A 9 -10.75 23.70 -10.08
C ALA A 9 -9.96 24.47 -9.01
N ALA A 10 -9.95 25.80 -9.08
CA ALA A 10 -9.25 26.62 -8.08
C ALA A 10 -9.79 26.41 -6.65
N ARG A 11 -11.11 26.21 -6.49
CA ARG A 11 -11.71 25.87 -5.19
C ARG A 11 -11.33 24.47 -4.70
N ALA A 12 -11.20 23.50 -5.61
CA ALA A 12 -10.74 22.16 -5.29
C ALA A 12 -9.33 22.18 -4.70
N GLU A 13 -8.40 22.89 -5.35
CA GLU A 13 -7.00 23.03 -4.91
C GLU A 13 -6.88 23.73 -3.55
N ARG A 14 -7.78 24.68 -3.24
CA ARG A 14 -7.81 25.36 -1.93
C ARG A 14 -8.50 24.54 -0.82
N GLY A 15 -9.06 23.38 -1.15
CA GLY A 15 -9.80 22.56 -0.18
C GLY A 15 -11.14 23.17 0.25
N GLU A 16 -11.74 24.02 -0.59
CA GLU A 16 -13.01 24.71 -0.30
C GLU A 16 -14.25 23.94 -0.77
N LEU A 17 -14.07 22.69 -1.23
CA LEU A 17 -15.17 21.83 -1.61
C LEU A 17 -15.78 21.20 -0.35
N SER A 18 -17.08 21.42 -0.16
CA SER A 18 -17.87 20.76 0.88
C SER A 18 -18.86 19.79 0.24
N VAL A 19 -19.10 18.68 0.95
CA VAL A 19 -20.11 17.71 0.53
C VAL A 19 -21.49 18.35 0.64
N LYS A 20 -22.30 18.24 -0.41
CA LYS A 20 -23.69 18.70 -0.39
C LYS A 20 -24.46 17.96 0.71
N PRO A 21 -25.13 18.66 1.65
CA PRO A 21 -25.95 18.00 2.66
C PRO A 21 -27.02 17.11 2.03
N GLY A 22 -27.23 15.92 2.60
CA GLY A 22 -28.24 14.96 2.16
C GLY A 22 -27.83 14.05 1.00
N THR A 23 -26.64 14.19 0.42
CA THR A 23 -26.17 13.32 -0.68
C THR A 23 -25.26 12.17 -0.24
N VAL A 24 -24.98 12.06 1.06
CA VAL A 24 -24.09 11.02 1.61
C VAL A 24 -24.80 9.67 1.60
N ARG A 25 -24.28 8.73 0.80
CA ARG A 25 -24.73 7.32 0.81
C ARG A 25 -23.93 6.55 1.87
N ARG A 26 -24.58 5.63 2.60
CA ARG A 26 -23.97 4.80 3.66
C ARG A 26 -24.42 3.34 3.52
N GLY A 27 -23.68 2.42 4.14
CA GLY A 27 -23.98 0.98 4.15
C GLY A 27 -23.15 0.17 3.14
N ALA A 28 -23.26 -1.16 3.21
CA ALA A 28 -22.42 -2.09 2.45
C ALA A 28 -22.48 -1.84 0.92
N ALA A 29 -23.68 -1.70 0.36
CA ALA A 29 -23.85 -1.43 -1.07
C ALA A 29 -23.22 -0.10 -1.51
N ALA A 30 -23.16 0.91 -0.64
CA ALA A 30 -22.49 2.17 -0.93
C ALA A 30 -20.96 2.05 -0.85
N ALA A 31 -20.45 1.20 0.05
CA ALA A 31 -19.03 0.89 0.18
C ALA A 31 -18.51 0.12 -1.05
N ASP A 32 -19.27 -0.87 -1.53
CA ASP A 32 -18.92 -1.64 -2.73
C ASP A 32 -18.86 -0.74 -3.97
N ASP A 33 -19.83 0.17 -4.10
CA ASP A 33 -19.89 1.14 -5.18
C ASP A 33 -18.72 2.12 -5.12
N ALA A 34 -18.42 2.65 -3.93
CA ALA A 34 -17.27 3.53 -3.72
C ALA A 34 -15.93 2.84 -4.02
N GLN A 35 -15.76 1.59 -3.59
CA GLN A 35 -14.55 0.82 -3.85
C GLN A 35 -14.35 0.62 -5.36
N ARG A 36 -15.41 0.30 -6.10
CA ARG A 36 -15.37 0.16 -7.56
C ARG A 36 -14.97 1.47 -8.24
N SER A 37 -15.59 2.59 -7.87
CA SER A 37 -15.28 3.90 -8.44
C SER A 37 -13.83 4.33 -8.14
N LEU A 38 -13.31 4.03 -6.96
CA LEU A 38 -11.92 4.30 -6.60
C LEU A 38 -10.94 3.45 -7.41
N MET A 39 -11.22 2.15 -7.60
CA MET A 39 -10.41 1.26 -8.43
C MET A 39 -10.39 1.74 -9.89
N GLU A 40 -11.54 2.09 -10.46
CA GLU A 40 -11.63 2.61 -11.83
C GLU A 40 -10.86 3.93 -12.01
N ALA A 41 -11.05 4.88 -11.10
CA ALA A 41 -10.39 6.18 -11.17
C ALA A 41 -8.86 6.09 -10.99
N ALA A 42 -8.38 5.14 -10.18
CA ALA A 42 -6.97 4.90 -9.96
C ALA A 42 -6.32 3.98 -11.01
N GLY A 43 -7.11 3.34 -11.88
CA GLY A 43 -6.63 2.30 -12.81
C GLY A 43 -6.19 1.01 -12.12
N ALA A 44 -6.70 0.74 -10.92
CA ALA A 44 -6.37 -0.46 -10.13
C ALA A 44 -7.29 -1.64 -10.49
N THR A 45 -6.73 -2.84 -10.51
CA THR A 45 -7.46 -4.10 -10.76
C THR A 45 -7.95 -4.78 -9.49
N ASN A 46 -7.40 -4.41 -8.34
CA ASN A 46 -7.78 -4.93 -7.03
C ASN A 46 -7.54 -3.91 -5.90
N ALA A 47 -8.09 -4.20 -4.72
CA ALA A 47 -8.02 -3.31 -3.56
C ALA A 47 -6.60 -3.10 -3.03
N ASP A 48 -5.71 -4.09 -3.14
CA ASP A 48 -4.31 -3.96 -2.71
C ASP A 48 -3.53 -3.01 -3.62
N GLU A 49 -3.75 -3.11 -4.93
CA GLU A 49 -3.19 -2.20 -5.93
C GLU A 49 -3.72 -0.78 -5.75
N LEU A 50 -5.02 -0.62 -5.52
CA LEU A 50 -5.63 0.67 -5.17
C LEU A 50 -4.98 1.28 -3.93
N THR A 51 -4.77 0.46 -2.89
CA THR A 51 -4.14 0.90 -1.63
C THR A 51 -2.71 1.38 -1.87
N ARG A 52 -1.94 0.68 -2.72
CA ARG A 52 -0.57 1.11 -3.09
C ARG A 52 -0.55 2.39 -3.93
N ILE A 53 -1.54 2.62 -4.79
CA ILE A 53 -1.64 3.83 -5.62
C ILE A 53 -2.06 5.02 -4.77
N VAL A 54 -3.13 4.88 -3.97
CA VAL A 54 -3.73 5.95 -3.16
C VAL A 54 -2.85 6.37 -2.00
N LEU A 55 -2.20 5.43 -1.30
CA LEU A 55 -1.24 5.75 -0.24
C LEU A 55 0.10 6.28 -0.80
N GLY A 56 0.24 6.29 -2.14
CA GLY A 56 1.49 6.49 -2.84
C GLY A 56 2.39 5.26 -2.73
N ARG A 57 3.20 5.01 -3.78
CA ARG A 57 4.38 4.14 -3.63
C ARG A 57 5.16 4.71 -2.44
N PRO A 58 5.42 3.93 -1.37
CA PRO A 58 6.14 4.42 -0.20
C PRO A 58 7.38 5.17 -0.66
N SER A 59 7.48 6.46 -0.31
CA SER A 59 8.66 7.22 -0.67
C SER A 59 9.85 6.55 0.00
N VAL A 60 10.95 6.43 -0.74
CA VAL A 60 12.23 6.01 -0.16
C VAL A 60 12.60 7.06 0.90
N GLY A 61 12.25 6.79 2.16
CA GLY A 61 12.55 7.68 3.30
C GLY A 61 11.36 8.32 4.03
N ALA A 62 10.08 8.03 3.73
CA ALA A 62 9.00 8.40 4.65
C ALA A 62 9.21 7.68 6.00
N LYS A 63 9.27 8.44 7.11
CA LYS A 63 9.69 8.00 8.45
C LYS A 63 9.24 6.58 8.75
N ALA A 64 10.21 5.67 8.74
CA ALA A 64 10.05 4.32 9.22
C ALA A 64 9.45 4.39 10.63
N GLY A 65 8.25 3.81 10.82
CA GLY A 65 7.80 3.47 12.16
C GLY A 65 8.85 2.63 12.88
N ALA A 66 8.67 2.39 14.19
CA ALA A 66 9.57 1.54 14.95
C ALA A 66 9.86 0.25 14.16
N SER A 67 11.11 0.07 13.73
CA SER A 67 11.54 -1.06 12.93
C SER A 67 12.23 -2.04 13.88
N PRO A 68 11.49 -2.97 14.50
CA PRO A 68 12.05 -3.88 15.48
C PRO A 68 13.10 -4.78 14.83
N VAL A 69 14.19 -5.02 15.56
CA VAL A 69 15.28 -5.89 15.08
C VAL A 69 15.09 -7.28 15.64
N VAL A 70 14.92 -8.27 14.76
CA VAL A 70 14.95 -9.69 15.13
C VAL A 70 16.39 -10.19 15.02
N ARG A 71 16.98 -10.62 16.13
CA ARG A 71 18.32 -11.24 16.16
C ARG A 71 18.19 -12.73 16.46
N ALA A 72 18.74 -13.57 15.59
CA ALA A 72 18.79 -15.01 15.77
C ALA A 72 20.15 -15.55 15.33
N ARG A 73 20.64 -16.59 16.01
CA ARG A 73 21.80 -17.35 15.54
C ARG A 73 21.35 -18.35 14.48
N VAL A 74 22.05 -18.40 13.36
CA VAL A 74 21.78 -19.33 12.26
C VAL A 74 23.04 -20.14 11.94
N PRO A 75 22.90 -21.39 11.47
CA PRO A 75 24.03 -22.15 10.94
C PRO A 75 24.69 -21.42 9.76
N GLN A 76 26.03 -21.53 9.64
CA GLN A 76 26.78 -20.87 8.56
C GLN A 76 26.25 -21.24 7.17
N ALA A 77 25.96 -22.53 6.93
CA ALA A 77 25.40 -23.00 5.67
C ALA A 77 24.04 -22.38 5.31
N LEU A 78 23.26 -21.91 6.29
CA LEU A 78 22.02 -21.17 6.01
C LEU A 78 22.34 -19.73 5.61
N LYS A 79 23.29 -19.09 6.30
CA LYS A 79 23.75 -17.74 5.96
C LYS A 79 24.30 -17.67 4.53
N ASP A 80 25.13 -18.64 4.14
CA ASP A 80 25.73 -18.70 2.81
C ASP A 80 24.66 -18.86 1.71
N ARG A 81 23.62 -19.67 1.97
CA ARG A 81 22.49 -19.83 1.05
C ARG A 81 21.68 -18.55 0.89
N VAL A 82 21.48 -17.79 1.97
CA VAL A 82 20.79 -16.48 1.91
C VAL A 82 21.61 -15.47 1.12
N ALA A 83 22.93 -15.44 1.32
CA ALA A 83 23.83 -14.56 0.55
C ALA A 83 23.79 -14.90 -0.95
N ALA A 84 23.91 -16.18 -1.31
CA ALA A 84 23.83 -16.62 -2.70
C ALA A 84 22.46 -16.32 -3.36
N LEU A 85 21.38 -16.39 -2.57
CA LEU A 85 20.04 -16.03 -3.01
C LEU A 85 19.92 -14.52 -3.28
N ALA A 86 20.44 -13.71 -2.36
CA ALA A 86 20.44 -12.24 -2.47
C ALA A 86 21.23 -11.77 -3.70
N GLU A 87 22.41 -12.33 -3.94
CA GLU A 87 23.24 -12.03 -5.11
C GLU A 87 22.52 -12.39 -6.42
N ARG A 88 21.94 -13.60 -6.50
CA ARG A 88 21.22 -14.05 -7.71
C ARG A 88 20.03 -13.17 -8.06
N GLU A 89 19.34 -12.64 -7.04
CA GLU A 89 18.16 -11.81 -7.23
C GLU A 89 18.50 -10.31 -7.32
N HIS A 90 19.78 -9.92 -7.17
CA HIS A 90 20.20 -8.52 -7.04
C HIS A 90 19.48 -7.76 -5.91
N ARG A 91 19.27 -8.43 -4.78
CA ARG A 91 18.55 -7.92 -3.61
C ARG A 91 19.45 -7.86 -2.39
N LYS A 92 19.06 -7.09 -1.38
CA LYS A 92 19.75 -7.10 -0.08
C LYS A 92 19.34 -8.34 0.70
N GLU A 93 20.29 -8.96 1.41
CA GLU A 93 20.01 -10.10 2.28
C GLU A 93 18.92 -9.79 3.33
N SER A 94 18.86 -8.56 3.84
CA SER A 94 17.83 -8.16 4.79
C SER A 94 16.41 -8.22 4.21
N ASP A 95 16.26 -7.96 2.90
CA ASP A 95 14.96 -8.02 2.24
C ASP A 95 14.56 -9.48 2.01
N VAL A 96 15.52 -10.33 1.60
CA VAL A 96 15.32 -11.78 1.48
C VAL A 96 14.89 -12.40 2.80
N VAL A 97 15.55 -12.05 3.91
CA VAL A 97 15.20 -12.56 5.24
C VAL A 97 13.84 -12.06 5.71
N ARG A 98 13.51 -10.79 5.43
CA ARG A 98 12.21 -10.21 5.81
C ARG A 98 11.06 -10.93 5.10
N ASP A 99 11.18 -11.13 3.80
CA ASP A 99 10.15 -11.79 2.99
C ASP A 99 9.98 -13.26 3.40
N ALA A 100 11.09 -13.98 3.61
CA ALA A 100 11.05 -15.36 4.07
C ALA A 100 10.36 -15.49 5.44
N LEU A 101 10.63 -14.56 6.36
CA LEU A 101 10.00 -14.54 7.68
C LEU A 101 8.49 -14.22 7.58
N ALA A 102 8.11 -13.25 6.76
CA ALA A 102 6.71 -12.89 6.53
C ALA A 102 5.91 -14.09 5.95
N ALA A 103 6.42 -14.70 4.89
CA ALA A 103 5.80 -15.86 4.26
C ALA A 103 5.66 -17.05 5.23
N TYR A 104 6.69 -17.30 6.06
CA TYR A 104 6.62 -18.36 7.07
C TYR A 104 5.52 -18.12 8.10
N VAL A 105 5.39 -16.89 8.60
CA VAL A 105 4.36 -16.54 9.58
C VAL A 105 2.96 -16.65 8.98
N GLU A 106 2.76 -16.20 7.74
CA GLU A 106 1.47 -16.32 7.04
C GLU A 106 1.04 -17.78 6.89
N VAL A 107 1.95 -18.65 6.42
CA VAL A 107 1.67 -20.09 6.28
C VAL A 107 1.30 -20.73 7.62
N ARG A 108 1.98 -20.34 8.69
CA ARG A 108 1.76 -20.89 10.04
C ARG A 108 0.54 -20.30 10.76
N ALA A 109 0.10 -19.10 10.39
CA ALA A 109 -1.11 -18.49 10.92
C ALA A 109 -2.38 -18.99 10.20
N ALA A 110 -2.24 -19.48 8.96
CA ALA A 110 -3.31 -20.10 8.19
C ALA A 110 -3.51 -21.61 8.48
N SER A 111 -2.66 -22.21 9.32
CA SER A 111 -2.72 -23.61 9.76
C SER A 111 -3.23 -23.70 11.20
#